data_AF-A0AA38I8D0-F1
#
_entry.id   AF-A0AA38I8D0-F1
#
_cell.length_a   1.000
_cell.length_b   1.000
_cell.length_c   1.000
_cell.angle_alpha   90.00
_cell.angle_beta   90.00
_cell.angle_gamma   90.00
#
_symmetry.space_group_name_H-M   'P 1'
#
loop_
_entity.id
_entity.type
_entity.pdbx_description
1 polymer ?
#
loop_
_entity_poly.entity_id
_entity_poly.type
_entity_poly.pdbx_seq_one_letter_code
_entity_poly.pdbx_strand_id
1 'polypeptide(L)'
;MIRTRYKNLGKMVQVHFERRRKIHLDALKRIQYTVRSLKVTVDGYNELFGWTNLFNICISLAKMLNLTQFVLTRMSMVKFSLNLLNLSFITWILGGTVIVIFMMDSVLMEFENMTRVCRNAKSFLKITHLEELKLNECFRFFEQNAPEFTAAKHFSIKRSLLPGILKVFVNFEVAIIGR
;
A
#
# COMPACT_ATOMS: atom_id res chain seq x y z
N MET A 1 10.43 7.85 2.73
CA MET A 1 11.69 7.08 2.89
C MET A 1 11.59 5.65 2.35
N ILE A 2 10.64 4.83 2.82
CA ILE A 2 10.50 3.40 2.41
C ILE A 2 10.36 3.25 0.90
N ARG A 3 9.45 4.00 0.26
CA ARG A 3 9.26 4.01 -1.21
C ARG A 3 10.56 4.25 -1.98
N THR A 4 11.36 5.23 -1.58
CA THR A 4 12.63 5.56 -2.25
C THR A 4 13.60 4.37 -2.20
N ARG A 5 13.64 3.64 -1.08
CA ARG A 5 14.49 2.45 -0.96
C ARG A 5 14.00 1.32 -1.87
N TYR A 6 12.69 1.07 -1.95
CA TYR A 6 12.13 0.10 -2.90
C TYR A 6 12.40 0.50 -4.36
N LYS A 7 12.24 1.77 -4.71
CA LYS A 7 12.56 2.28 -6.05
C LYS A 7 14.04 2.10 -6.41
N ASN A 8 14.94 2.38 -5.47
CA ASN A 8 16.39 2.17 -5.66
C ASN A 8 16.72 0.69 -5.82
N LEU A 9 16.07 -0.18 -5.04
CA LEU A 9 16.21 -1.63 -5.17
C LEU A 9 15.71 -2.12 -6.53
N GLY A 10 14.55 -1.65 -6.99
CA GLY A 10 14.01 -1.94 -8.32
C GLY A 10 14.99 -1.55 -9.43
N LYS A 11 15.63 -0.39 -9.33
CA LYS A 11 16.70 0.01 -10.27
C LYS A 11 17.91 -0.92 -10.23
N MET A 12 18.37 -1.33 -9.04
CA MET A 12 19.49 -2.27 -8.91
C MET A 12 19.19 -3.61 -9.55
N VAL A 13 17.99 -4.13 -9.31
CA VAL A 13 17.45 -5.34 -9.92
C VAL A 13 17.41 -5.18 -11.44
N GLN A 14 16.81 -4.11 -11.95
CA GLN A 14 16.74 -3.85 -13.39
C GLN A 14 18.13 -3.80 -14.05
N VAL A 15 19.08 -3.08 -13.46
CA VAL A 15 20.45 -3.01 -13.98
C VAL A 15 21.13 -4.39 -13.98
N HIS A 16 20.88 -5.23 -12.98
CA HIS A 16 21.51 -6.54 -12.90
C HIS A 16 20.89 -7.57 -13.83
N PHE A 17 19.58 -7.52 -14.03
CA PHE A 17 18.87 -8.54 -14.80
C PHE A 17 18.65 -8.18 -16.27
N GLU A 18 18.51 -6.90 -16.61
CA GLU A 18 18.31 -6.48 -18.01
C GLU A 18 19.62 -6.20 -18.74
N ARG A 19 20.64 -5.66 -18.05
CA ARG A 19 21.92 -5.29 -18.72
C ARG A 19 22.99 -6.36 -18.68
N ARG A 20 22.95 -7.33 -17.75
CA ARG A 20 23.99 -8.36 -17.66
C ARG A 20 23.49 -9.71 -18.19
N ARG A 21 24.29 -10.35 -19.05
CA ARG A 21 24.01 -11.69 -19.58
C ARG A 21 24.25 -12.83 -18.58
N LYS A 22 24.87 -12.56 -17.41
CA LYS A 22 25.20 -13.56 -16.39
C LYS A 22 24.75 -13.11 -15.01
N ILE A 23 24.30 -14.07 -14.22
CA ILE A 23 23.81 -13.85 -12.86
C ILE A 23 24.99 -13.90 -11.89
N HIS A 24 25.23 -12.80 -11.16
CA HIS A 24 26.24 -12.76 -10.10
C HIS A 24 25.59 -13.10 -8.75
N LEU A 25 26.09 -14.16 -8.10
CA LEU A 25 25.62 -14.63 -6.79
C LEU A 25 25.69 -13.56 -5.70
N ASP A 26 26.77 -12.78 -5.66
CA ASP A 26 26.94 -11.75 -4.63
C ASP A 26 25.93 -10.61 -4.77
N ALA A 27 25.53 -10.30 -6.01
CA ALA A 27 24.50 -9.32 -6.27
C ALA A 27 23.12 -9.83 -5.84
N LEU A 28 22.80 -11.10 -6.14
CA LEU A 28 21.57 -11.73 -5.65
C LEU A 28 21.48 -11.70 -4.12
N LYS A 29 22.55 -12.10 -3.43
CA LYS A 29 22.61 -12.05 -1.96
C LYS A 29 22.40 -10.64 -1.43
N ARG A 30 23.00 -9.63 -2.06
CA ARG A 30 22.82 -8.21 -1.69
C ARG A 30 21.37 -7.75 -1.89
N ILE A 31 20.73 -8.16 -2.99
CA ILE A 31 19.32 -7.84 -3.26
C ILE A 31 18.43 -8.51 -2.20
N GLN A 32 18.63 -9.81 -1.93
CA GLN A 32 17.90 -10.55 -0.89
C GLN A 32 18.04 -9.90 0.49
N TYR A 33 19.26 -9.52 0.89
CA TYR A 33 19.49 -8.80 2.15
C TYR A 33 18.72 -7.48 2.19
N THR A 34 18.71 -6.73 1.09
CA THR A 34 17.98 -5.46 1.01
C THR A 34 16.47 -5.66 1.09
N VAL A 35 15.92 -6.67 0.40
CA VAL A 35 14.50 -7.04 0.50
C VAL A 35 14.13 -7.39 1.93
N ARG A 36 14.93 -8.23 2.61
CA ARG A 36 14.68 -8.60 4.01
C ARG A 36 14.73 -7.41 4.95
N SER A 37 15.71 -6.53 4.79
CA SER A 37 15.82 -5.30 5.58
C SER A 37 14.61 -4.39 5.38
N LEU A 38 14.11 -4.28 4.15
CA LEU A 38 12.90 -3.52 3.86
C LEU A 38 11.64 -4.17 4.45
N LYS A 39 11.53 -5.50 4.40
CA LYS A 39 10.45 -6.24 5.05
C LYS A 39 10.41 -5.97 6.55
N VAL A 40 11.54 -6.05 7.25
CA VAL A 40 11.65 -5.70 8.67
C VAL A 40 11.22 -4.24 8.93
N THR A 41 11.57 -3.32 8.02
CA THR A 41 11.16 -1.91 8.14
C THR A 41 9.64 -1.75 7.98
N VAL A 42 9.02 -2.47 7.06
CA VAL A 42 7.56 -2.46 6.84
C VAL A 42 6.84 -3.11 8.03
N ASP A 43 7.37 -4.20 8.56
CA ASP A 43 6.81 -4.87 9.74
C ASP A 43 6.88 -3.96 10.97
N GLY A 44 8.02 -3.31 11.21
CA GLY A 44 8.15 -2.30 12.27
C GLY A 44 7.20 -1.11 12.08
N TYR A 45 6.96 -0.69 10.84
CA TYR A 45 5.95 0.33 10.54
C TYR A 45 4.54 -0.16 10.91
N ASN A 46 4.17 -1.39 10.57
CA ASN A 46 2.87 -1.97 10.92
C ASN A 46 2.69 -2.12 12.44
N GLU A 47 3.75 -2.45 13.17
CA GLU A 47 3.70 -2.54 14.63
C GLU A 47 3.46 -1.18 15.28
N LEU A 48 4.14 -0.13 14.80
CA LEU A 48 4.01 1.22 15.35
C LEU A 48 2.72 1.91 14.95
N PHE A 49 2.33 1.79 13.67
CA PHE A 49 1.24 2.59 13.09
C PHE A 49 0.02 1.76 12.70
N GLY A 50 0.06 0.44 12.81
CA GLY A 50 -1.06 -0.42 12.39
C GLY A 50 -2.37 -0.07 13.11
N TRP A 51 -2.31 0.15 14.43
CA TRP A 51 -3.47 0.60 15.20
C TRP A 51 -3.91 2.01 14.83
N THR A 52 -2.96 2.94 14.70
CA THR A 52 -3.25 4.32 14.28
C THR A 52 -3.93 4.36 12.91
N ASN A 53 -3.47 3.56 11.96
CA ASN A 53 -4.06 3.45 10.63
C ASN A 53 -5.47 2.87 10.70
N LEU A 54 -5.70 1.85 11.54
CA LEU A 54 -7.04 1.30 11.76
C LEU A 54 -7.99 2.38 12.31
N PHE A 55 -7.58 3.07 13.38
CA PHE A 55 -8.39 4.14 13.97
C PHE A 55 -8.63 5.29 13.00
N ASN A 56 -7.64 5.68 12.21
CA ASN A 56 -7.80 6.71 11.18
C ASN A 56 -8.83 6.31 10.11
N ILE A 57 -8.83 5.04 9.69
CA ILE A 57 -9.84 4.52 8.75
C ILE A 57 -11.23 4.53 9.42
N CYS A 58 -11.37 4.03 10.65
CA CYS A 58 -12.63 4.02 11.37
C CYS A 58 -13.19 5.43 11.64
N ILE A 59 -12.34 6.36 12.08
CA ILE A 59 -12.70 7.77 12.31
C ILE A 59 -13.12 8.42 11.00
N SER A 60 -12.36 8.19 9.92
CA SER A 60 -12.72 8.66 8.58
C SER A 60 -14.10 8.18 8.16
N LEU A 61 -14.40 6.88 8.32
CA LEU A 61 -15.71 6.31 8.03
C LEU A 61 -16.83 6.97 8.86
N ALA A 62 -16.63 7.07 10.17
CA ALA A 62 -17.61 7.71 11.06
C ALA A 62 -17.83 9.19 10.73
N LYS A 63 -16.78 9.91 10.31
CA LYS A 63 -16.87 11.30 9.88
C LYS A 63 -17.57 11.45 8.52
N MET A 64 -17.39 10.52 7.58
CA MET A 64 -18.18 10.52 6.34
C MET A 64 -19.67 10.37 6.64
N LEU A 65 -20.05 9.43 7.50
CA LEU A 65 -21.45 9.24 7.89
C LEU A 65 -22.05 10.48 8.56
N ASN A 66 -21.31 11.08 9.50
CA ASN A 66 -21.73 12.32 10.14
C ASN A 66 -21.86 13.48 9.14
N LEU A 67 -20.98 13.56 8.13
CA LEU A 67 -21.06 14.57 7.09
C LEU A 67 -22.35 14.44 6.29
N THR A 68 -22.71 13.23 5.85
CA THR A 68 -23.96 13.04 5.08
C THR A 68 -25.17 13.38 5.93
N GLN A 69 -25.24 12.88 7.16
CA GLN A 69 -26.35 13.20 8.06
C GLN A 69 -26.46 14.71 8.30
N PHE A 70 -25.33 15.39 8.49
CA PHE A 70 -25.28 16.83 8.66
C PHE A 70 -25.80 17.58 7.43
N VAL A 71 -25.38 17.18 6.22
CA VAL A 71 -25.87 17.74 4.96
C VAL A 71 -27.38 17.51 4.79
N LEU A 72 -27.87 16.31 5.12
CA LEU A 72 -29.28 15.95 4.98
C LEU A 72 -30.20 16.67 5.98
N THR A 73 -29.76 16.91 7.22
CA THR A 73 -30.65 17.38 8.30
C THR A 73 -30.44 18.82 8.75
N ARG A 74 -29.26 19.42 8.54
CA ARG A 74 -28.88 20.67 9.24
C ARG A 74 -28.28 21.76 8.37
N MET A 75 -28.09 21.51 7.07
CA MET A 75 -27.42 22.46 6.18
C MET A 75 -28.15 23.82 6.08
N SER A 76 -29.46 23.86 6.31
CA SER A 76 -30.28 25.08 6.30
C SER A 76 -30.32 25.85 7.63
N MET A 77 -30.00 25.22 8.77
CA MET A 77 -30.27 25.78 10.11
C MET A 77 -29.03 26.31 10.85
N VAL A 78 -27.82 26.00 10.39
CA VAL A 78 -26.56 26.35 11.10
C VAL A 78 -25.81 27.45 10.35
N LYS A 79 -25.14 28.36 11.09
CA LYS A 79 -24.31 29.45 10.55
C LYS A 79 -23.31 28.93 9.51
N PHE A 80 -23.33 29.54 8.32
CA PHE A 80 -22.49 29.17 7.17
C PHE A 80 -21.00 28.99 7.49
N SER A 81 -20.42 29.87 8.34
CA SER A 81 -19.02 29.80 8.73
C SER A 81 -18.65 28.54 9.52
N LEU A 82 -19.55 28.06 10.38
CA LEU A 82 -19.33 26.87 11.20
C LEU A 82 -19.46 25.59 10.37
N ASN A 83 -20.34 25.62 9.35
CA ASN A 83 -20.51 24.54 8.39
C ASN A 83 -19.26 24.39 7.50
N LEU A 84 -18.72 25.50 7.02
CA LEU A 84 -17.51 25.51 6.20
C LEU A 84 -16.31 24.92 6.95
N LEU A 85 -16.15 25.27 8.23
CA LEU A 85 -15.07 24.77 9.09
C LEU A 85 -15.21 23.28 9.39
N ASN A 86 -16.42 22.80 9.67
CA ASN A 86 -16.65 21.36 9.87
C ASN A 86 -16.38 20.57 8.60
N LEU A 87 -16.81 21.08 7.45
CA LEU A 87 -16.61 20.42 6.15
C LEU A 87 -15.12 20.37 5.80
N SER A 88 -14.38 21.47 5.98
CA SER A 88 -12.93 21.50 5.73
C SER A 88 -12.16 20.53 6.64
N PHE A 89 -12.51 20.44 7.92
CA PHE A 89 -11.89 19.52 8.86
C PHE A 89 -12.14 18.05 8.50
N ILE A 90 -13.36 17.72 8.07
CA ILE A 90 -13.71 16.36 7.62
C ILE A 90 -12.95 16.02 6.34
N THR A 91 -12.96 16.91 5.34
CA THR A 91 -12.22 16.70 4.09
C THR A 91 -10.72 16.53 4.34
N TRP A 92 -10.14 17.26 5.29
CA TRP A 92 -8.75 17.13 5.69
C TRP A 92 -8.43 15.72 6.23
N ILE A 93 -9.24 15.21 7.17
CA ILE A 93 -9.06 13.86 7.75
C ILE A 93 -9.18 12.78 6.67
N LEU A 94 -10.18 12.89 5.79
CA LEU A 94 -10.40 11.94 4.70
C LEU A 94 -9.24 11.97 3.71
N GLY A 95 -8.82 13.17 3.31
CA GLY A 95 -7.68 13.37 2.43
C GLY A 95 -6.41 12.76 3.00
N GLY A 96 -6.13 12.99 4.29
CA GLY A 96 -5.00 12.39 5.00
C GLY A 96 -5.03 10.86 4.95
N THR A 97 -6.18 10.25 5.23
CA THR A 97 -6.34 8.79 5.21
C THR A 97 -6.13 8.21 3.81
N VAL A 98 -6.69 8.86 2.79
CA VAL A 98 -6.51 8.47 1.39
C VAL A 98 -5.03 8.57 0.99
N ILE A 99 -4.36 9.66 1.34
CA ILE A 99 -2.92 9.85 1.07
C ILE A 99 -2.10 8.71 1.69
N VAL A 100 -2.37 8.34 2.93
CA VAL A 100 -1.68 7.24 3.63
C VAL A 100 -1.88 5.91 2.89
N ILE A 101 -3.11 5.59 2.48
CA ILE A 101 -3.42 4.38 1.70
C ILE A 101 -2.64 4.38 0.37
N PHE A 102 -2.64 5.50 -0.37
CA PHE A 102 -1.89 5.62 -1.63
C PHE A 102 -0.38 5.51 -1.44
N MET A 103 0.17 6.03 -0.34
CA MET A 103 1.60 5.90 -0.05
C MET A 103 1.99 4.44 0.18
N MET A 104 1.18 3.68 0.93
CA MET A 104 1.40 2.24 1.15
C MET A 104 1.28 1.45 -0.14
N ASP A 105 0.22 1.69 -0.90
CA ASP A 105 -0.01 1.07 -2.21
C ASP A 105 1.15 1.33 -3.17
N SER A 106 1.70 2.55 -3.17
CA SER A 106 2.87 2.88 -4.00
C SER A 106 4.11 2.05 -3.66
N VAL A 107 4.29 1.65 -2.39
CA VAL A 107 5.40 0.76 -2.01
C VAL A 107 5.15 -0.65 -2.52
N LEU A 108 3.91 -1.14 -2.44
CA LEU A 108 3.52 -2.44 -2.99
C LEU A 108 3.73 -2.49 -4.51
N MET A 109 3.30 -1.45 -5.23
CA MET A 109 3.51 -1.34 -6.68
C MET A 109 5.00 -1.37 -7.07
N GLU A 110 5.87 -0.68 -6.32
CA GLU A 110 7.32 -0.72 -6.60
C GLU A 110 7.90 -2.12 -6.36
N PHE A 111 7.43 -2.83 -5.34
CA PHE A 111 7.80 -4.22 -5.10
C PHE A 111 7.30 -5.16 -6.20
N GLU A 112 6.05 -5.01 -6.65
CA GLU A 112 5.49 -5.77 -7.78
C GLU A 112 6.24 -5.51 -9.09
N ASN A 113 6.64 -4.26 -9.34
CA ASN A 113 7.47 -3.92 -10.49
C ASN A 113 8.83 -4.63 -10.42
N MET A 114 9.45 -4.66 -9.24
CA MET A 114 10.71 -5.37 -9.03
C MET A 114 10.57 -6.88 -9.29
N THR A 115 9.55 -7.52 -8.74
CA THR A 115 9.32 -8.96 -8.97
C THR A 115 8.97 -9.27 -10.43
N ARG A 116 8.24 -8.37 -11.11
CA ARG A 116 7.97 -8.47 -12.56
C ARG A 116 9.25 -8.40 -13.38
N VAL A 117 10.15 -7.45 -13.09
CA VAL A 117 11.46 -7.35 -13.77
C VAL A 117 12.27 -8.61 -13.59
N CYS A 118 12.34 -9.15 -12.37
CA CYS A 118 12.98 -10.43 -12.14
C CYS A 118 12.34 -11.54 -12.99
N ARG A 119 10.99 -11.64 -12.99
CA ARG A 119 10.26 -12.68 -13.73
C ARG A 119 10.53 -12.61 -15.22
N ASN A 120 10.54 -11.41 -15.78
CA ASN A 120 10.86 -11.18 -17.18
C ASN A 120 12.33 -11.50 -17.50
N ALA A 121 13.26 -11.32 -16.56
CA ALA A 121 14.65 -11.73 -16.74
C ALA A 121 14.79 -13.22 -17.08
N LYS A 122 13.89 -14.06 -16.55
CA LYS A 122 13.85 -15.49 -16.84
C LYS A 122 13.66 -15.79 -18.34
N SER A 123 12.87 -14.98 -19.04
CA SER A 123 12.62 -15.15 -20.47
C SER A 123 13.73 -14.59 -21.38
N PHE A 124 14.55 -13.66 -20.88
CA PHE A 124 15.57 -12.98 -21.71
C PHE A 124 16.98 -13.54 -21.55
N LEU A 125 17.29 -14.15 -20.40
CA LEU A 125 18.62 -14.70 -20.15
C LEU A 125 18.70 -16.12 -20.74
N LYS A 126 19.80 -16.44 -21.43
CA LYS A 126 20.16 -17.84 -21.73
C LYS A 126 20.77 -18.43 -20.46
N ILE A 127 19.91 -18.92 -19.58
CA ILE A 127 20.28 -19.36 -18.23
C ILE A 127 20.69 -20.83 -18.27
N THR A 128 21.73 -21.20 -17.55
CA THR A 128 22.02 -22.62 -17.25
C THR A 128 21.01 -23.17 -16.24
N HIS A 129 20.77 -24.49 -16.23
CA HIS A 129 19.84 -25.11 -15.26
C HIS A 129 20.17 -24.75 -13.80
N LEU A 130 21.45 -24.65 -13.44
CA LEU A 130 21.90 -24.26 -12.10
C LEU A 130 21.55 -22.80 -11.75
N GLU A 131 21.70 -21.89 -12.70
CA GLU A 131 21.34 -20.49 -12.53
C GLU A 131 19.82 -20.30 -12.47
N GLU A 132 19.04 -21.11 -13.19
CA GLU A 132 17.58 -21.11 -13.11
C GLU A 132 17.09 -21.53 -11.71
N LEU A 133 17.66 -22.61 -11.14
CA LEU A 133 17.36 -23.04 -9.78
C LEU A 133 17.61 -21.93 -8.76
N LYS A 134 18.75 -21.25 -8.86
CA LYS A 134 19.11 -20.12 -7.97
C LYS A 134 18.19 -18.93 -8.15
N LEU A 135 17.75 -18.65 -9.38
CA LEU A 135 16.80 -17.59 -9.65
C LEU A 135 15.43 -17.92 -9.04
N ASN A 136 14.96 -19.17 -9.19
CA ASN A 136 13.73 -19.67 -8.56
C ASN A 136 13.78 -19.59 -7.03
N GLU A 137 14.93 -19.92 -6.42
CA GLU A 137 15.15 -19.73 -4.99
C GLU A 137 15.06 -18.25 -4.58
N CYS A 138 15.63 -17.35 -5.39
CA CYS A 138 15.52 -15.92 -5.18
C CYS A 138 14.07 -15.41 -5.31
N PHE A 139 13.27 -15.94 -6.24
CA PHE A 139 11.85 -15.61 -6.35
C PHE A 139 11.06 -16.04 -5.12
N ARG A 140 11.24 -17.29 -4.68
CA ARG A 140 10.63 -17.77 -3.44
C ARG A 140 11.00 -16.88 -2.27
N PHE A 141 12.26 -16.46 -2.19
CA PHE A 141 12.71 -15.53 -1.17
C PHE A 141 11.97 -14.18 -1.24
N PHE A 142 11.78 -13.61 -2.43
CA PHE A 142 11.00 -12.37 -2.59
C PHE A 142 9.55 -12.55 -2.19
N GLU A 143 8.88 -13.61 -2.64
CA GLU A 143 7.48 -13.89 -2.29
C GLU A 143 7.30 -14.04 -0.78
N GLN A 144 8.21 -14.74 -0.10
CA GLN A 144 8.19 -14.89 1.36
C GLN A 144 8.46 -13.59 2.13
N ASN A 145 9.12 -12.61 1.49
CA ASN A 145 9.46 -11.32 2.09
C ASN A 145 8.71 -10.16 1.43
N ALA A 146 7.56 -10.44 0.81
CA ALA A 146 6.74 -9.41 0.21
C ALA A 146 6.31 -8.40 1.30
N PRO A 147 6.42 -7.08 1.04
CA PRO A 147 5.86 -6.09 1.93
C PRO A 147 4.35 -6.29 1.99
N GLU A 148 3.82 -6.24 3.19
CA GLU A 148 2.38 -6.20 3.41
C GLU A 148 2.12 -5.09 4.42
N PHE A 149 1.25 -4.14 4.07
CA PHE A 149 0.82 -3.11 5.01
C PHE A 149 -0.46 -3.58 5.67
N THR A 150 -0.46 -3.63 6.99
CA THR A 150 -1.62 -4.09 7.76
C THR A 150 -2.02 -3.07 8.82
N ALA A 151 -3.32 -2.87 8.97
CA ALA A 151 -3.92 -2.20 10.11
C ALA A 151 -4.18 -3.25 11.20
N ALA A 152 -3.55 -3.05 12.36
CA ALA A 152 -3.61 -3.94 13.52
C ALA A 152 -3.42 -5.44 13.22
N LYS A 153 -2.58 -5.81 12.23
CA LYS A 153 -2.35 -7.20 11.76
C LYS A 153 -3.57 -7.93 11.17
N HIS A 154 -4.76 -7.35 11.23
CA HIS A 154 -5.99 -7.97 10.75
C HIS A 154 -6.42 -7.46 9.37
N PHE A 155 -6.03 -6.24 9.01
CA PHE A 155 -6.59 -5.56 7.85
C PHE A 155 -5.53 -5.17 6.84
N SER A 156 -5.49 -5.86 5.70
CA SER A 156 -4.53 -5.54 4.62
C SER A 156 -4.90 -4.20 3.98
N ILE A 157 -4.00 -3.22 4.04
CA ILE A 157 -4.20 -1.88 3.49
C ILE A 157 -3.72 -1.89 2.04
N LYS A 158 -4.68 -1.93 1.11
CA LYS A 158 -4.47 -1.91 -0.35
C LYS A 158 -5.35 -0.83 -0.96
N ARG A 159 -5.00 -0.30 -2.14
CA ARG A 159 -5.87 0.68 -2.82
C ARG A 159 -7.27 0.15 -3.13
N SER A 160 -7.42 -1.17 -3.32
CA SER A 160 -8.72 -1.84 -3.48
C SER A 160 -9.66 -1.70 -2.27
N LEU A 161 -9.14 -1.24 -1.13
CA LEU A 161 -9.94 -0.93 0.05
C LEU A 161 -10.88 0.27 -0.16
N LEU A 162 -10.43 1.29 -0.92
CA LEU A 162 -11.19 2.51 -1.14
C LEU A 162 -12.58 2.27 -1.75
N PRO A 163 -12.73 1.51 -2.86
CA PRO A 163 -14.07 1.19 -3.38
C PRO A 163 -14.89 0.33 -2.42
N GLY A 164 -14.26 -0.54 -1.62
CA GLY A 164 -14.94 -1.30 -0.58
C GLY A 164 -15.55 -0.40 0.49
N ILE A 165 -14.77 0.58 0.98
CA ILE A 165 -15.22 1.62 1.91
C ILE A 165 -16.39 2.41 1.30
N LEU A 166 -16.27 2.86 0.05
CA LEU A 166 -17.32 3.60 -0.64
C LEU A 166 -18.60 2.77 -0.77
N LYS A 167 -18.49 1.48 -1.08
CA LYS A 167 -19.64 0.57 -1.18
C LYS A 167 -20.37 0.42 0.15
N VAL A 168 -19.62 0.20 1.24
CA VAL A 168 -20.20 0.10 2.59
C VAL A 168 -20.91 1.40 2.96
N PHE A 169 -20.30 2.54 2.65
CA PHE A 169 -20.87 3.85 2.88
C PHE A 169 -22.18 4.07 2.09
N VAL A 170 -22.18 3.83 0.77
CA VAL A 170 -23.38 3.96 -0.08
C VAL A 170 -24.51 3.06 0.42
N ASN A 171 -24.21 1.81 0.77
CA ASN A 171 -25.21 0.88 1.29
C ASN A 171 -25.83 1.37 2.61
N PHE A 172 -25.02 1.97 3.49
CA PHE A 172 -25.49 2.50 4.76
C PHE A 172 -26.40 3.71 4.56
N GLU A 173 -26.03 4.65 3.67
CA GLU A 173 -26.85 5.81 3.33
C GLU A 173 -28.20 5.40 2.72
N VAL A 174 -28.20 4.43 1.79
CA VAL A 174 -29.43 3.88 1.21
C VAL A 174 -30.33 3.28 2.29
N ALA A 175 -29.76 2.56 3.27
CA ALA A 175 -30.52 1.96 4.36
C ALA A 175 -31.12 3.00 5.32
N ILE A 176 -30.50 4.17 5.48
CA ILE A 176 -31.03 5.28 6.29
C ILE A 176 -32.12 6.03 5.54
N ILE A 177 -31.92 6.35 4.26
CA ILE A 177 -32.89 7.10 3.44
C ILE A 177 -34.13 6.26 3.13
N GLY A 178 -33.98 4.95 2.96
CA GLY A 178 -35.07 4.02 2.69
C GLY A 178 -35.93 3.65 3.90
N ARG A 179 -35.63 4.19 5.09
CA ARG A 179 -36.45 4.09 6.30
C ARG A 179 -37.21 5.38 6.55
#